data_AF-A0A7Y3AAE3-F1
#
_entry.id   AF-A0A7Y3AAE3-F1
#
_cell.length_a   1.000
_cell.length_b   1.000
_cell.length_c   1.000
_cell.angle_alpha   90.00
_cell.angle_beta   90.00
_cell.angle_gamma   90.00
#
_symmetry.space_group_name_H-M   'P 1'
#
loop_
_entity.id
_entity.type
_entity.pdbx_description
1 polymer ?
#
loop_
_entity_poly.entity_id
_entity_poly.type
_entity_poly.pdbx_seq_one_letter_code
_entity_poly.pdbx_strand_id
1 'polypeptide(L)'
;MRRLLLALVLIVSACGGAATTADTSTTLATMSPSTLPVGGPTEPGIAGDLDEFFAGIRNGVDAAVVDSVGASGDERLAWVLTDLLRFLGPGADRDRVVAAFEQVTGTDLVGDGSAWVESTDLLIGRDTPAPAEYVRWKGALYSAVEERWAPVFEEPTVLDYRLLGWGGVLPDDRPQGDTELPCV
;
A
#
# COMPACT_ATOMS: atom_id res chain seq x y z
N MET A 1 77.75 7.93 -35.77
CA MET A 1 77.77 6.48 -35.49
C MET A 1 76.44 6.08 -34.85
N ARG A 2 75.77 5.04 -35.38
CA ARG A 2 74.60 4.28 -34.85
C ARG A 2 73.40 5.10 -34.32
N ARG A 3 72.31 5.31 -35.07
CA ARG A 3 71.18 4.37 -35.35
C ARG A 3 70.84 3.45 -34.17
N LEU A 4 69.75 3.76 -33.45
CA LEU A 4 68.86 2.75 -32.87
C LEU A 4 67.41 3.20 -33.10
N LEU A 5 66.69 2.42 -33.90
CA LEU A 5 65.25 2.49 -34.09
C LEU A 5 64.55 2.07 -32.79
N LEU A 6 63.52 2.79 -32.37
CA LEU A 6 62.49 2.24 -31.50
C LEU A 6 61.28 1.91 -32.36
N ALA A 7 60.97 0.61 -32.44
CA ALA A 7 59.90 0.06 -33.23
C ALA A 7 58.54 0.24 -32.52
N LEU A 8 57.59 0.71 -33.31
CA LEU A 8 56.15 0.71 -33.07
C LEU A 8 55.65 -0.75 -32.96
N VAL A 9 54.99 -1.10 -31.85
CA VAL A 9 54.14 -2.31 -31.79
C VAL A 9 52.73 -1.87 -31.43
N LEU A 10 51.87 -1.86 -32.44
CA LEU A 10 50.42 -1.77 -32.35
C LEU A 10 49.88 -3.11 -31.84
N ILE A 11 49.29 -3.13 -30.64
CA ILE A 11 48.45 -4.24 -30.20
C ILE A 11 47.01 -3.83 -30.46
N VAL A 12 46.45 -4.28 -31.59
CA VAL A 12 45.02 -4.28 -31.85
C VAL A 12 44.45 -5.48 -31.09
N SER A 13 43.88 -5.25 -29.91
CA SER A 13 43.05 -6.25 -29.24
C SER A 13 41.59 -5.96 -29.58
N ALA A 14 41.11 -6.61 -30.64
CA ALA A 14 39.70 -6.73 -30.92
C ALA A 14 39.17 -7.94 -30.16
N CYS A 15 38.37 -7.71 -29.13
CA CYS A 15 37.44 -8.72 -28.61
C CYS A 15 36.11 -8.02 -28.40
N GLY A 16 35.20 -8.33 -29.32
CA GLY A 16 33.80 -7.98 -29.24
C GLY A 16 33.21 -8.53 -27.95
N GLY A 17 32.64 -7.62 -27.18
CA GLY A 17 31.74 -7.87 -26.10
C GLY A 17 30.80 -6.69 -26.12
N ALA A 18 29.84 -6.72 -27.06
CA ALA A 18 28.73 -5.80 -27.01
C ALA A 18 28.05 -6.06 -25.66
N ALA A 19 28.30 -5.18 -24.69
CA ALA A 19 27.47 -5.09 -23.52
C ALA A 19 26.07 -4.80 -24.05
N THR A 20 25.21 -5.81 -24.06
CA THR A 20 23.78 -5.62 -24.16
C THR A 20 23.41 -4.79 -22.94
N THR A 21 23.42 -3.47 -23.09
CA THR A 21 22.63 -2.59 -22.23
C THR A 21 21.21 -3.10 -22.39
N ALA A 22 20.77 -3.89 -21.41
CA ALA A 22 19.36 -4.14 -21.21
C ALA A 22 18.73 -2.78 -20.99
N ASP A 23 18.14 -2.26 -22.06
CA ASP A 23 17.28 -1.09 -22.02
C ASP A 23 16.11 -1.48 -21.12
N THR A 24 16.27 -1.22 -19.82
CA THR A 24 15.18 -1.32 -18.85
C THR A 24 14.33 -0.07 -19.05
N SER A 25 13.73 0.02 -20.23
CA SER A 25 12.60 0.90 -20.47
C SER A 25 11.47 0.33 -19.62
N THR A 26 11.41 0.74 -18.36
CA THR A 26 10.22 0.63 -17.53
C THR A 26 9.12 1.33 -18.30
N THR A 27 8.34 0.54 -19.03
CA THR A 27 7.10 1.01 -19.62
C THR A 27 6.29 1.46 -18.42
N LEU A 28 6.02 2.76 -18.30
CA LEU A 28 4.99 3.25 -17.38
C LEU A 28 3.72 2.52 -17.80
N ALA A 29 3.41 1.41 -17.14
CA ALA A 29 2.18 0.69 -17.35
C ALA A 29 1.09 1.73 -17.14
N THR A 30 0.36 2.05 -18.21
CA THR A 30 -0.76 2.95 -18.10
C THR A 30 -1.78 2.24 -17.23
N MET A 31 -1.89 2.66 -15.97
CA MET A 31 -2.92 2.16 -15.08
C MET A 31 -4.27 2.54 -15.70
N SER A 32 -5.09 1.53 -16.00
CA SER A 32 -6.45 1.78 -16.48
C SER A 32 -7.28 2.28 -15.30
N PRO A 33 -8.07 3.34 -15.46
CA PRO A 33 -8.94 3.81 -14.39
C PRO A 33 -9.96 2.75 -14.03
N SER A 34 -10.38 2.73 -12.76
CA SER A 34 -11.50 1.90 -12.32
C SER A 34 -12.76 2.22 -13.15
N THR A 35 -13.54 1.18 -13.48
CA THR A 35 -14.82 1.34 -14.19
C THR A 35 -16.03 1.27 -13.25
N LEU A 36 -15.78 1.09 -11.94
CA LEU A 36 -16.83 0.92 -10.95
C LEU A 36 -17.52 2.26 -10.62
N PRO A 37 -18.81 2.23 -10.25
CA PRO A 37 -19.51 3.43 -9.85
C PRO A 37 -18.95 4.01 -8.55
N VAL A 38 -18.84 5.34 -8.52
CA VAL A 38 -18.47 6.09 -7.32
C VAL A 38 -19.57 5.94 -6.26
N GLY A 39 -19.20 5.53 -5.05
CA GLY A 39 -20.08 5.61 -3.87
C GLY A 39 -21.31 4.70 -3.87
N GLY A 40 -21.36 3.66 -4.70
CA GLY A 40 -22.40 2.63 -4.60
C GLY A 40 -22.27 1.81 -3.30
N PRO A 41 -23.35 1.20 -2.80
CA PRO A 41 -23.25 0.29 -1.65
C PRO A 41 -22.40 -0.93 -1.98
N THR A 42 -21.74 -1.48 -0.97
CA THR A 42 -21.16 -2.83 -1.05
C THR A 42 -22.27 -3.89 -1.02
N GLU A 43 -21.99 -5.09 -1.51
CA GLU A 43 -22.90 -6.23 -1.39
C GLU A 43 -23.30 -6.44 0.09
N PRO A 44 -24.60 -6.59 0.43
CA PRO A 44 -25.05 -6.60 1.81
C PRO A 44 -24.41 -7.64 2.73
N GLY A 45 -24.12 -8.84 2.23
CA GLY A 45 -23.42 -9.88 2.98
C GLY A 45 -22.02 -9.43 3.38
N ILE A 46 -21.22 -9.00 2.40
CA ILE A 46 -19.85 -8.49 2.65
C ILE A 46 -19.87 -7.25 3.56
N ALA A 47 -20.82 -6.34 3.35
CA ALA A 47 -20.94 -5.15 4.18
C ALA A 47 -21.24 -5.51 5.65
N GLY A 48 -22.10 -6.50 5.88
CA GLY A 48 -22.40 -7.02 7.21
C GLY A 48 -21.19 -7.69 7.87
N ASP A 49 -20.45 -8.51 7.14
CA ASP A 49 -19.23 -9.16 7.63
C ASP A 49 -18.17 -8.12 8.00
N LEU A 50 -18.00 -7.08 7.18
CA LEU A 50 -17.08 -5.97 7.48
C LEU A 50 -17.54 -5.13 8.67
N ASP A 51 -18.84 -4.96 8.88
CA ASP A 51 -19.37 -4.27 10.05
C ASP A 51 -19.04 -5.01 11.35
N GLU A 52 -19.23 -6.34 11.38
CA GLU A 52 -18.86 -7.16 12.53
C GLU A 52 -17.33 -7.18 12.74
N PHE A 53 -16.57 -7.34 11.65
CA PHE A 53 -15.12 -7.31 11.68
C PHE A 53 -14.57 -6.01 12.27
N PHE A 54 -15.04 -4.85 11.80
CA PHE A 54 -14.56 -3.56 12.29
C PHE A 54 -15.06 -3.23 13.69
N ALA A 55 -16.22 -3.73 14.12
CA ALA A 55 -16.64 -3.67 15.52
C ALA A 55 -15.71 -4.49 16.44
N GLY A 56 -15.18 -5.60 15.94
CA GLY A 56 -14.30 -6.52 16.66
C GLY A 56 -12.79 -6.34 16.43
N ILE A 57 -12.36 -5.34 15.65
CA ILE A 57 -10.99 -5.25 15.10
C ILE A 57 -9.87 -5.28 16.15
N ARG A 58 -10.15 -4.82 17.39
CA ARG A 58 -9.19 -4.86 18.50
C ARG A 58 -8.85 -6.29 18.96
N ASN A 59 -9.66 -7.27 18.58
CA ASN A 59 -9.44 -8.69 18.87
C ASN A 59 -8.52 -9.38 17.85
N GLY A 60 -8.14 -8.69 16.77
CA GLY A 60 -7.27 -9.20 15.71
C GLY A 60 -7.93 -9.21 14.34
N VAL A 61 -7.18 -9.70 13.34
CA VAL A 61 -7.65 -9.83 11.96
C VAL A 61 -8.43 -11.12 11.79
N ASP A 62 -9.67 -11.04 11.31
CA ASP A 62 -10.45 -12.22 10.92
C ASP A 62 -10.04 -12.65 9.50
N ALA A 63 -9.35 -13.78 9.41
CA ALA A 63 -8.85 -14.32 8.16
C ALA A 63 -9.95 -14.62 7.13
N ALA A 64 -11.13 -15.08 7.57
CA ALA A 64 -12.22 -15.44 6.68
C ALA A 64 -12.87 -14.19 6.05
N VAL A 65 -12.98 -13.10 6.81
CA VAL A 65 -13.48 -11.83 6.29
C VAL A 65 -12.51 -11.25 5.26
N VAL A 66 -11.19 -11.28 5.54
CA VAL A 66 -10.16 -10.83 4.59
C VAL A 66 -10.22 -11.64 3.28
N ASP A 67 -10.40 -12.96 3.36
CA ASP A 67 -10.54 -13.81 2.16
C ASP A 67 -11.81 -13.49 1.37
N SER A 68 -12.93 -13.27 2.07
CA SER A 68 -14.21 -12.91 1.46
C SER A 68 -14.10 -11.59 0.68
N VAL A 69 -13.42 -10.61 1.26
CA VAL A 69 -13.12 -9.34 0.58
C VAL A 69 -12.27 -9.57 -0.69
N GLY A 70 -11.21 -10.39 -0.59
CA GLY A 70 -10.37 -10.74 -1.73
C GLY A 70 -11.15 -11.41 -2.87
N ALA A 71 -12.09 -12.29 -2.54
CA ALA A 71 -12.91 -13.03 -3.50
C ALA A 71 -14.13 -12.26 -4.02
N SER A 72 -14.42 -11.07 -3.49
CA SER A 72 -15.65 -10.32 -3.77
C SER A 72 -15.80 -9.84 -5.21
N GLY A 73 -14.68 -9.58 -5.90
CA GLY A 73 -14.65 -8.86 -7.17
C GLY A 73 -15.03 -7.38 -7.07
N ASP A 74 -15.24 -6.83 -5.87
CA ASP A 74 -15.48 -5.41 -5.65
C ASP A 74 -14.16 -4.70 -5.34
N GLU A 75 -13.49 -4.23 -6.39
CA GLU A 75 -12.17 -3.59 -6.30
C GLU A 75 -12.15 -2.37 -5.36
N ARG A 76 -13.32 -1.78 -5.07
CA ARG A 76 -13.46 -0.64 -4.14
C ARG A 76 -13.08 -1.02 -2.71
N LEU A 77 -13.24 -2.31 -2.35
CA LEU A 77 -12.85 -2.84 -1.04
C LEU A 77 -11.33 -2.93 -0.86
N ALA A 78 -10.55 -2.77 -1.92
CA ALA A 78 -9.10 -2.68 -1.81
C ALA A 78 -8.65 -1.54 -0.88
N TRP A 79 -9.42 -0.45 -0.80
CA TRP A 79 -9.15 0.64 0.15
C TRP A 79 -9.14 0.17 1.61
N VAL A 80 -10.05 -0.73 1.97
CA VAL A 80 -10.14 -1.32 3.31
C VAL A 80 -8.89 -2.16 3.62
N LEU A 81 -8.46 -2.97 2.64
CA LEU A 81 -7.26 -3.80 2.77
C LEU A 81 -5.99 -2.94 2.87
N THR A 82 -5.88 -1.90 2.05
CA THR A 82 -4.79 -0.92 2.13
C THR A 82 -4.71 -0.29 3.52
N ASP A 83 -5.83 0.12 4.10
CA ASP A 83 -5.83 0.70 5.44
C ASP A 83 -5.40 -0.30 6.53
N LEU A 84 -5.74 -1.59 6.40
CA LEU A 84 -5.22 -2.62 7.32
C LEU A 84 -3.69 -2.74 7.22
N LEU A 85 -3.13 -2.72 6.00
CA LEU A 85 -1.67 -2.79 5.79
C LEU A 85 -0.90 -1.66 6.47
N ARG A 86 -1.57 -0.55 6.80
CA ARG A 86 -0.96 0.56 7.54
C ARG A 86 -0.56 0.17 8.97
N PHE A 87 -1.34 -0.70 9.60
CA PHE A 87 -1.19 -1.06 11.02
C PHE A 87 -0.61 -2.47 11.23
N LEU A 88 -0.58 -3.29 10.18
CA LEU A 88 -0.02 -4.64 10.24
C LEU A 88 1.50 -4.65 10.04
N GLY A 89 2.20 -5.17 11.06
CA GLY A 89 3.61 -5.55 10.95
C GLY A 89 3.82 -6.81 10.09
N PRO A 90 5.08 -7.24 9.87
CA PRO A 90 5.38 -8.47 9.15
C PRO A 90 4.73 -9.70 9.80
N GLY A 91 4.11 -10.58 9.00
CA GLY A 91 3.48 -11.80 9.50
C GLY A 91 2.32 -12.28 8.63
N ALA A 92 1.73 -13.42 9.04
CA ALA A 92 0.70 -14.11 8.26
C ALA A 92 -0.54 -13.25 7.96
N ASP A 93 -0.97 -12.40 8.89
CA ASP A 93 -2.12 -11.51 8.68
C ASP A 93 -1.82 -10.48 7.58
N ARG A 94 -0.61 -9.90 7.59
CA ARG A 94 -0.17 -8.98 6.53
C ARG A 94 -0.11 -9.69 5.19
N ASP A 95 0.51 -10.86 5.13
CA ASP A 95 0.63 -11.65 3.89
C ASP A 95 -0.75 -12.00 3.33
N ARG A 96 -1.72 -12.28 4.21
CA ARG A 96 -3.11 -12.54 3.82
C ARG A 96 -3.80 -11.30 3.26
N VAL A 97 -3.63 -10.15 3.90
CA VAL A 97 -4.20 -8.88 3.40
C VAL A 97 -3.59 -8.50 2.05
N VAL A 98 -2.29 -8.73 1.84
CA VAL A 98 -1.64 -8.55 0.54
C VAL A 98 -2.30 -9.47 -0.51
N ALA A 99 -2.40 -10.77 -0.23
CA ALA A 99 -3.01 -11.71 -1.17
C ALA A 99 -4.47 -11.35 -1.53
N ALA A 100 -5.27 -10.93 -0.55
CA ALA A 100 -6.63 -10.46 -0.79
C ALA A 100 -6.67 -9.18 -1.64
N PHE A 101 -5.73 -8.26 -1.44
CA PHE A 101 -5.62 -7.04 -2.23
C PHE A 101 -5.27 -7.37 -3.69
N GLU A 102 -4.29 -8.24 -3.91
CA GLU A 102 -3.88 -8.65 -5.25
C GLU A 102 -5.01 -9.38 -5.98
N GLN A 103 -5.76 -10.22 -5.26
CA GLN A 103 -6.92 -10.92 -5.80
C GLN A 103 -8.04 -9.97 -6.22
N VAL A 104 -8.43 -9.02 -5.35
CA VAL A 104 -9.58 -8.14 -5.62
C VAL A 104 -9.26 -7.08 -6.68
N THR A 105 -7.98 -6.68 -6.81
CA THR A 105 -7.53 -5.68 -7.79
C THR A 105 -6.96 -6.30 -9.07
N GLY A 106 -6.75 -7.62 -9.09
CA GLY A 106 -6.08 -8.34 -10.16
C GLY A 106 -4.66 -7.85 -10.44
N THR A 107 -3.95 -7.34 -9.42
CA THR A 107 -2.62 -6.74 -9.58
C THR A 107 -1.67 -7.14 -8.48
N ASP A 108 -0.47 -7.57 -8.87
CA ASP A 108 0.57 -7.97 -7.93
C ASP A 108 1.28 -6.75 -7.33
N LEU A 109 1.52 -6.78 -6.02
CA LEU A 109 2.39 -5.83 -5.32
C LEU A 109 3.83 -6.33 -5.43
N VAL A 110 4.50 -5.91 -6.50
CA VAL A 110 5.81 -6.43 -6.92
C VAL A 110 7.02 -5.67 -6.37
N GLY A 111 6.81 -4.60 -5.60
CA GLY A 111 7.90 -3.79 -5.10
C GLY A 111 8.62 -4.42 -3.90
N ASP A 112 9.86 -3.96 -3.69
CA ASP A 112 10.63 -4.19 -2.46
C ASP A 112 10.25 -3.20 -1.34
N GLY A 113 9.16 -2.45 -1.55
CA GLY A 113 8.71 -1.35 -0.71
C GLY A 113 7.66 -1.76 0.33
N SER A 114 7.04 -0.74 0.92
CA SER A 114 5.93 -0.94 1.84
C SER A 114 4.67 -1.28 1.04
N ALA A 115 4.13 -2.48 1.22
CA ALA A 115 2.84 -2.87 0.61
C ALA A 115 1.70 -1.87 0.86
N TRP A 116 1.73 -1.14 1.98
CA TRP A 116 0.79 -0.03 2.23
C TRP A 116 0.99 1.12 1.23
N VAL A 117 2.24 1.54 0.99
CA VAL A 117 2.56 2.61 0.03
C VAL A 117 2.19 2.17 -1.38
N GLU A 118 2.62 0.98 -1.80
CA GLU A 118 2.37 0.48 -3.15
C GLU A 118 0.87 0.31 -3.45
N SER A 119 0.12 -0.27 -2.52
CA SER A 119 -1.33 -0.40 -2.67
C SER A 119 -2.04 0.96 -2.69
N THR A 120 -1.62 1.90 -1.84
CA THR A 120 -2.17 3.28 -1.84
C THR A 120 -1.92 3.96 -3.18
N ASP A 121 -0.67 3.94 -3.66
CA ASP A 121 -0.28 4.56 -4.92
C ASP A 121 -1.03 3.95 -6.11
N LEU A 122 -1.24 2.63 -6.10
CA LEU A 122 -2.03 1.94 -7.11
C LEU A 122 -3.49 2.42 -7.12
N LEU A 123 -4.14 2.46 -5.96
CA LEU A 123 -5.55 2.85 -5.88
C LEU A 123 -5.77 4.32 -6.25
N ILE A 124 -4.84 5.21 -5.86
CA ILE A 124 -4.83 6.62 -6.28
C ILE A 124 -4.59 6.72 -7.79
N GLY A 125 -3.57 6.02 -8.31
CA GLY A 125 -3.22 6.05 -9.72
C GLY A 125 -4.33 5.56 -10.65
N ARG A 126 -5.17 4.64 -10.17
CA ARG A 126 -6.37 4.15 -10.88
C ARG A 126 -7.63 4.97 -10.64
N ASP A 127 -7.57 6.00 -9.79
CA ASP A 127 -8.75 6.73 -9.28
C ASP A 127 -9.85 5.77 -8.81
N THR A 128 -9.47 4.79 -7.99
CA THR A 128 -10.40 3.75 -7.53
C THR A 128 -11.43 4.39 -6.60
N PRO A 129 -12.74 4.25 -6.87
CA PRO A 129 -13.76 4.79 -5.98
C PRO A 129 -13.79 4.02 -4.66
N ALA A 130 -14.17 4.69 -3.58
CA ALA A 130 -14.50 4.03 -2.32
C ALA A 130 -15.96 3.56 -2.32
N PRO A 131 -16.28 2.46 -1.61
CA PRO A 131 -17.67 2.08 -1.34
C PRO A 131 -18.32 3.10 -0.38
N ALA A 132 -19.66 3.11 -0.34
CA ALA A 132 -20.43 4.06 0.49
C ALA A 132 -20.09 3.97 1.98
N GLU A 133 -19.76 2.77 2.46
CA GLU A 133 -19.52 2.44 3.85
C GLU A 133 -18.06 2.71 4.30
N TYR A 134 -17.16 3.05 3.36
CA TYR A 134 -15.72 3.12 3.61
C TYR A 134 -15.34 4.03 4.78
N VAL A 135 -15.92 5.23 4.87
CA VAL A 135 -15.60 6.20 5.92
C VAL A 135 -15.90 5.64 7.31
N ARG A 136 -16.99 4.88 7.44
CA ARG A 136 -17.38 4.22 8.70
C ARG A 136 -16.35 3.16 9.09
N TRP A 137 -15.96 2.29 8.17
CA TRP A 137 -14.96 1.24 8.41
C TRP A 137 -13.58 1.81 8.74
N LYS A 138 -13.12 2.81 7.97
CA LYS A 138 -11.87 3.52 8.21
C LYS A 138 -11.87 4.19 9.58
N GLY A 139 -12.98 4.84 9.94
CA GLY A 139 -13.13 5.48 11.25
C GLY A 139 -13.06 4.48 12.41
N ALA A 140 -13.69 3.32 12.27
CA ALA A 140 -13.61 2.24 13.26
C ALA A 140 -12.17 1.74 13.43
N LEU A 141 -11.44 1.51 12.33
CA LEU A 141 -10.04 1.08 12.37
C LEU A 141 -9.13 2.12 13.03
N TYR A 142 -9.22 3.39 12.62
CA TYR A 142 -8.34 4.44 13.14
C TYR A 142 -8.61 4.72 14.61
N SER A 143 -9.89 4.74 15.00
CA SER A 143 -10.30 4.93 16.40
C SER A 143 -9.99 3.72 17.28
N ALA A 144 -9.88 2.53 16.69
CA ALA A 144 -9.43 1.34 17.42
C ALA A 144 -7.98 1.46 17.87
N VAL A 145 -7.14 2.14 17.08
CA VAL A 145 -5.70 2.35 17.36
C VAL A 145 -5.48 3.61 18.21
N GLU A 146 -6.18 4.72 17.95
CA GLU A 146 -6.10 5.95 18.75
C GLU A 146 -7.46 6.65 18.78
N GLU A 147 -8.08 6.71 19.95
CA GLU A 147 -9.46 7.19 20.13
C GLU A 147 -9.65 8.65 19.70
N ARG A 148 -8.61 9.48 19.72
CA ARG A 148 -8.66 10.88 19.26
C ARG A 148 -8.93 11.02 17.76
N TRP A 149 -8.93 9.93 16.99
CA TRP A 149 -9.38 9.94 15.59
C TRP A 149 -10.90 10.02 15.45
N ALA A 150 -11.69 9.60 16.44
CA ALA A 150 -13.15 9.50 16.31
C ALA A 150 -13.81 10.79 15.77
N PRO A 151 -13.49 12.00 16.27
CA PRO A 151 -14.11 13.24 15.78
C PRO A 151 -13.86 13.54 14.29
N VAL A 152 -12.83 12.95 13.68
CA VAL A 152 -12.53 13.14 12.25
C VAL A 152 -13.55 12.42 11.36
N PHE A 153 -14.22 11.38 11.86
CA PHE A 153 -15.11 10.51 11.09
C PHE A 153 -16.59 10.66 11.45
N GLU A 154 -16.93 11.44 12.49
CA GLU A 154 -18.31 11.60 12.97
C GLU A 154 -19.19 12.45 12.04
N GLU A 155 -18.61 13.42 11.35
CA GLU A 155 -19.34 14.37 10.51
C GLU A 155 -18.89 14.29 9.04
N PRO A 156 -19.81 14.46 8.07
CA PRO A 156 -19.44 14.62 6.67
C PRO A 156 -18.52 15.83 6.51
N THR A 157 -17.37 15.63 5.87
CA THR A 157 -16.42 16.71 5.59
C THR A 157 -16.17 16.82 4.08
N VAL A 158 -15.48 17.89 3.68
CA VAL A 158 -14.97 18.05 2.31
C VAL A 158 -13.71 17.22 2.04
N LEU A 159 -13.21 16.48 3.04
CA LEU A 159 -11.99 15.70 2.92
C LEU A 159 -12.26 14.43 2.10
N ASP A 160 -11.35 14.14 1.18
CA ASP A 160 -11.28 12.82 0.57
C ASP A 160 -10.60 11.85 1.54
N TYR A 161 -11.40 11.00 2.20
CA TYR A 161 -10.90 10.02 3.16
C TYR A 161 -9.99 8.95 2.51
N ARG A 162 -9.99 8.80 1.18
CA ARG A 162 -9.02 7.95 0.47
C ARG A 162 -7.59 8.50 0.58
N LEU A 163 -7.45 9.81 0.77
CA LEU A 163 -6.16 10.49 0.91
C LEU A 163 -5.79 10.76 2.38
N LEU A 164 -6.68 10.43 3.32
CA LEU A 164 -6.42 10.60 4.74
C LEU A 164 -5.62 9.41 5.29
N GLY A 165 -4.33 9.63 5.53
CA GLY A 165 -3.42 8.68 6.16
C GLY A 165 -2.96 9.10 7.55
N TRP A 166 -2.48 8.15 8.36
CA TRP A 166 -1.77 8.46 9.60
C TRP A 166 -0.24 8.51 9.37
N GLY A 167 0.37 9.64 9.76
CA GLY A 167 1.83 9.87 9.79
C GLY A 167 2.67 8.99 10.73
N GLY A 168 2.08 8.05 11.49
CA GLY A 168 2.81 6.89 12.00
C GLY A 168 3.58 7.03 13.31
N VAL A 169 3.35 8.05 14.11
CA VAL A 169 3.96 8.15 15.43
C VAL A 169 2.87 8.58 16.40
N LEU A 170 2.69 7.81 17.48
CA LEU A 170 1.88 8.28 18.61
C LEU A 170 2.57 9.49 19.21
N PRO A 171 1.82 10.45 19.78
CA PRO A 171 2.45 11.56 20.48
C PRO A 171 3.43 11.05 21.53
N ASP A 172 4.67 11.51 21.45
CA ASP A 172 5.65 11.32 22.50
C ASP A 172 5.18 12.10 23.73
N ASP A 173 4.79 11.38 24.79
CA ASP A 173 4.22 11.93 26.01
C ASP A 173 5.28 12.25 27.07
N ARG A 174 6.57 12.11 26.73
CA ARG A 174 7.67 12.44 27.63
C ARG A 174 7.73 13.95 27.93
N PRO A 175 8.10 14.34 29.16
CA PRO A 175 8.39 15.73 29.48
C PRO A 175 9.45 16.32 28.54
N GLN A 176 9.25 17.59 28.16
CA GLN A 176 10.20 18.29 27.30
C GLN A 176 11.58 18.36 27.96
N GLY A 177 12.58 17.76 27.32
CA GLY A 177 13.97 17.71 27.82
C GLY A 177 14.50 16.30 28.13
N ASP A 178 13.63 15.31 28.23
CA ASP A 178 14.01 13.93 28.57
C ASP A 178 14.31 13.07 27.32
N THR A 179 15.18 13.57 26.43
CA THR A 179 15.56 12.87 25.18
C THR A 179 16.39 11.61 25.39
N GLU A 180 16.96 11.45 26.59
CA GLU A 180 17.81 10.32 26.97
C GLU A 180 17.01 9.08 27.39
N LEU A 181 15.70 9.22 27.63
CA LEU A 181 14.85 8.07 27.91
C LEU A 181 14.66 7.24 26.64
N PRO A 182 14.64 5.90 26.73
CA PRO A 182 14.33 5.05 25.58
C PRO A 182 12.93 5.39 25.04
N CYS A 183 12.74 5.23 23.73
CA CYS A 183 11.41 5.27 23.13
C CYS A 183 10.57 4.14 23.76
N VAL A 184 9.42 4.49 24.32
CA VAL A 184 8.41 3.54 24.82
C VAL A 184 7.40 3.20 23.74
#